data_AF-X1SUP4-F1
#
_entry.id   AF-X1SUP4-F1
#
_cell.length_a   1.000
_cell.length_b   1.000
_cell.length_c   1.000
_cell.angle_alpha   90.00
_cell.angle_beta   90.00
_cell.angle_gamma   90.00
#
_symmetry.space_group_name_H-M   'P 1'
#
loop_
_entity.id
_entity.type
_entity.pdbx_description
1 polymer ?
#
loop_
_entity_poly.entity_id
_entity_poly.type
_entity_poly.pdbx_seq_one_letter_code
_entity_poly.pdbx_strand_id
1 'polypeptide(L)'
;VSLALPSDTERNLVREIYRGLKKAASKYRVGIVGGDTVRAPSFIITVSVLGEVKRENIVLRSGAKPGDLIYVTGQLGSSGAGLACLKAPNWKVKPEIRQFLIKKHLTLSPRLVEGQKIASSQIATSMIDLSDGLASDLHRLAEESKVGAVLWEDEFPTALATEQLAKVMGKSLSTISPIKVCGKLRVCLSSSFLFGGTAKRSS
;
A
#
# COMPACT_ATOMS: atom_id res chain seq x y z
N VAL A 1 10.04 10.90 -16.71
CA VAL A 1 8.59 10.60 -16.81
C VAL A 1 8.23 10.44 -18.26
N SER A 2 7.80 9.25 -18.67
CA SER A 2 7.39 8.99 -20.06
C SER A 2 5.88 8.90 -20.14
N LEU A 3 5.29 9.57 -21.13
CA LEU A 3 3.85 9.54 -21.40
C LEU A 3 3.62 8.78 -22.72
N ALA A 4 2.74 7.78 -22.69
CA ALA A 4 2.21 7.17 -23.91
C ALA A 4 0.73 7.59 -24.02
N LEU A 5 0.35 8.23 -25.13
CA LEU A 5 -0.92 8.96 -25.24
C LEU A 5 -1.64 8.70 -26.57
N PRO A 6 -2.99 8.58 -26.57
CA PRO A 6 -3.80 8.65 -27.79
C PRO A 6 -3.58 9.95 -28.57
N SER A 7 -3.63 9.89 -29.90
CA SER A 7 -3.30 11.04 -30.79
C SER A 7 -4.29 12.20 -30.72
N ASP A 8 -5.49 11.94 -30.21
CA ASP A 8 -6.60 12.85 -29.92
C ASP A 8 -6.54 13.45 -28.50
N THR A 9 -5.54 13.08 -27.69
CA THR A 9 -5.36 13.59 -26.32
C THR A 9 -5.30 15.12 -26.28
N GLU A 10 -6.18 15.74 -25.49
CA GLU A 10 -6.17 17.18 -25.27
C GLU A 10 -4.84 17.69 -24.71
N ARG A 11 -4.27 18.70 -25.37
CA ARG A 11 -3.08 19.43 -24.88
C ARG A 11 -3.29 20.05 -23.50
N ASN A 12 -4.54 20.34 -23.10
CA ASN A 12 -4.87 20.84 -21.76
C ASN A 12 -4.67 19.76 -20.69
N LEU A 13 -5.14 18.53 -20.95
CA LEU A 13 -4.99 17.38 -20.05
C LEU A 13 -3.50 17.07 -19.79
N VAL A 14 -2.66 17.10 -20.84
CA VAL A 14 -1.20 16.91 -20.69
C VAL A 14 -0.57 17.97 -19.78
N ARG A 15 -0.97 19.25 -19.91
CA ARG A 15 -0.47 20.32 -19.02
C ARG A 15 -0.90 20.11 -17.57
N GLU A 16 -2.15 19.73 -17.31
CA GLU A 16 -2.62 19.47 -15.93
C GLU A 16 -2.00 18.20 -15.31
N ILE A 17 -1.71 17.17 -16.11
CA ILE A 17 -0.91 16.00 -15.67
C ILE A 17 0.48 16.47 -15.21
N TYR A 18 1.22 17.23 -16.04
CA TYR A 18 2.53 17.76 -15.65
C TYR A 18 2.47 18.73 -14.47
N ARG A 19 1.40 19.53 -14.34
CA ARG A 19 1.16 20.41 -13.19
C ARG A 19 0.94 19.61 -11.90
N GLY A 20 0.17 18.52 -11.97
CA GLY A 20 -0.03 17.57 -10.88
C GLY A 20 1.26 16.89 -10.45
N LEU A 21 2.02 16.35 -11.42
CA LEU A 21 3.33 15.74 -11.20
C LEU A 21 4.32 16.73 -10.57
N LYS A 22 4.43 17.96 -11.10
CA LYS A 22 5.31 19.00 -10.55
C LYS A 22 4.91 19.37 -9.12
N LYS A 23 3.61 19.53 -8.84
CA LYS A 23 3.10 19.80 -7.48
C LYS A 23 3.42 18.66 -6.51
N ALA A 24 3.30 17.40 -6.94
CA ALA A 24 3.65 16.24 -6.13
C ALA A 24 5.16 16.14 -5.87
N ALA A 25 5.99 16.34 -6.91
CA ALA A 25 7.44 16.30 -6.80
C ALA A 25 7.98 17.43 -5.91
N SER A 26 7.49 18.67 -6.07
CA SER A 26 7.87 19.81 -5.23
C SER A 26 7.54 19.63 -3.75
N LYS A 27 6.43 18.95 -3.40
CA LYS A 27 6.08 18.62 -2.00
C LYS A 27 7.19 17.82 -1.30
N TYR A 28 7.94 17.02 -2.05
CA TYR A 28 9.00 16.14 -1.55
C TYR A 28 10.41 16.56 -2.02
N ARG A 29 10.55 17.78 -2.56
CA ARG A 29 11.80 18.35 -3.10
C ARG A 29 12.44 17.54 -4.24
N VAL A 30 11.66 16.71 -4.93
CA VAL A 30 12.11 15.88 -6.06
C VAL A 30 12.12 16.71 -7.34
N GLY A 31 13.20 16.61 -8.12
CA GLY A 31 13.30 17.20 -9.46
C GLY A 31 12.75 16.26 -10.55
N ILE A 32 11.98 16.80 -11.49
CA ILE A 32 11.63 16.08 -12.74
C ILE A 32 12.72 16.41 -13.76
N VAL A 33 13.75 15.56 -13.85
CA VAL A 33 14.96 15.81 -14.64
C VAL A 33 14.83 15.49 -16.14
N GLY A 34 13.77 14.81 -16.55
CA GLY A 34 13.57 14.42 -17.94
C GLY A 34 12.32 13.58 -18.19
N GLY A 35 12.05 13.31 -19.46
CA GLY A 35 10.88 12.58 -19.91
C GLY A 35 10.81 12.41 -21.42
N ASP A 36 9.80 11.67 -21.86
CA ASP A 36 9.51 11.36 -23.25
C ASP A 36 7.98 11.38 -23.48
N THR A 37 7.53 11.52 -24.72
CA THR A 37 6.10 11.50 -25.07
C THR A 37 5.88 10.81 -26.41
N VAL A 38 5.27 9.63 -26.37
CA VAL A 38 5.02 8.76 -27.52
C VAL A 38 3.52 8.59 -27.79
N ARG A 39 3.17 8.25 -29.04
CA ARG A 39 1.80 7.86 -29.39
C ARG A 39 1.53 6.43 -28.94
N ALA A 40 0.38 6.19 -28.30
CA ALA A 40 -0.10 4.86 -27.93
C ALA A 40 -1.64 4.79 -28.01
N PRO A 41 -2.26 3.60 -28.14
CA PRO A 41 -3.72 3.47 -28.17
C PRO A 41 -4.40 3.74 -26.81
N SER A 42 -3.63 3.81 -25.72
CA SER A 42 -4.11 4.00 -24.35
C SER A 42 -3.22 4.98 -23.59
N PHE A 43 -3.78 5.65 -22.58
CA PHE A 43 -3.00 6.47 -21.64
C PHE A 43 -2.10 5.59 -20.76
N ILE A 44 -0.78 5.82 -20.81
CA ILE A 44 0.22 5.18 -19.95
C ILE A 44 1.13 6.28 -19.38
N ILE A 45 1.40 6.24 -18.08
CA ILE A 45 2.29 7.18 -17.39
C ILE A 45 3.37 6.38 -16.66
N THR A 46 4.60 6.44 -17.15
CA THR A 46 5.76 5.74 -16.57
C THR A 46 6.63 6.72 -15.79
N VAL A 47 6.80 6.47 -14.49
CA VAL A 47 7.59 7.30 -13.59
C VAL A 47 8.73 6.48 -12.98
N SER A 48 9.95 6.70 -13.47
CA SER A 48 11.17 6.29 -12.77
C SER A 48 11.54 7.34 -11.73
N VAL A 49 11.91 6.90 -10.53
CA VAL A 49 12.39 7.75 -9.43
C VAL A 49 13.76 7.24 -9.01
N LEU A 50 14.70 8.16 -8.85
CA LEU A 50 16.00 7.91 -8.23
C LEU A 50 16.04 8.59 -6.87
N GLY A 51 16.73 7.99 -5.91
CA GLY A 51 16.90 8.50 -4.56
C GLY A 51 18.12 7.89 -3.92
N GLU A 52 18.65 8.57 -2.91
CA GLU A 52 19.84 8.18 -2.16
C GLU A 52 19.48 7.94 -0.68
N VAL A 53 20.27 7.11 -0.03
CA VAL A 53 20.16 6.80 1.40
C VAL A 53 21.55 6.46 1.93
N LYS A 54 21.87 6.89 3.16
CA LYS A 54 23.12 6.49 3.80
C LYS A 54 23.13 4.98 4.04
N ARG A 55 24.29 4.33 3.96
CA ARG A 55 24.41 2.86 4.02
C ARG A 55 23.84 2.27 5.31
N GLU A 56 24.06 2.94 6.43
CA GLU A 56 23.52 2.59 7.75
C GLU A 56 21.98 2.68 7.80
N ASN A 57 21.36 3.56 7.01
CA ASN A 57 19.90 3.76 6.97
C ASN A 57 19.21 2.84 5.94
N ILE A 58 19.90 1.84 5.38
CA ILE A 58 19.29 0.85 4.48
C ILE A 58 18.59 -0.23 5.33
N VAL A 59 17.26 -0.20 5.36
CA VAL A 59 16.44 -1.29 5.90
C VAL A 59 15.93 -2.13 4.74
N LEU A 60 16.29 -3.42 4.72
CA LEU A 60 15.85 -4.39 3.71
C LEU A 60 14.54 -5.07 4.14
N ARG A 61 13.97 -5.92 3.28
CA ARG A 61 12.89 -6.84 3.65
C ARG A 61 13.41 -8.11 4.31
N SER A 62 14.62 -8.54 3.95
CA SER A 62 15.31 -9.73 4.44
C SER A 62 16.08 -9.45 5.75
N GLY A 63 15.40 -9.59 6.89
CA GLY A 63 16.02 -9.33 8.20
C GLY A 63 15.17 -9.59 9.43
N ALA A 64 13.86 -9.88 9.27
CA ALA A 64 12.97 -10.23 10.37
C ALA A 64 13.36 -11.55 11.05
N LYS A 65 13.17 -11.64 12.36
CA LYS A 65 13.64 -12.75 13.21
C LYS A 65 12.54 -13.27 14.14
N PRO A 66 12.64 -14.53 14.60
CA PRO A 66 11.88 -15.01 15.74
C PRO A 66 11.90 -14.05 16.94
N GLY A 67 10.70 -13.70 17.41
CA GLY A 67 10.46 -12.66 18.43
C GLY A 67 10.17 -11.24 17.93
N ASP A 68 10.34 -10.94 16.63
CA ASP A 68 10.11 -9.58 16.11
C ASP A 68 8.62 -9.18 16.07
N LEU A 69 8.37 -7.92 16.44
CA LEU A 69 7.04 -7.30 16.43
C LEU A 69 6.78 -6.60 15.09
N ILE A 70 5.56 -6.75 14.55
CA ILE A 70 5.18 -6.17 13.25
C ILE A 70 4.43 -4.84 13.46
N TYR A 71 4.75 -3.82 12.67
CA TYR A 71 4.12 -2.50 12.75
C TYR A 71 3.67 -1.98 11.39
N VAL A 72 2.65 -1.12 11.37
CA VAL A 72 2.11 -0.47 10.16
C VAL A 72 1.91 1.03 10.38
N THR A 73 2.04 1.85 9.32
CA THR A 73 2.00 3.31 9.42
C THR A 73 0.65 3.93 9.02
N GLY A 74 -0.21 4.11 10.02
CA GLY A 74 -1.54 4.71 9.86
C GLY A 74 -2.62 3.67 9.56
N GLN A 75 -3.66 4.07 8.82
CA GLN A 75 -4.89 3.28 8.69
C GLN A 75 -4.95 2.40 7.44
N LEU A 76 -5.38 1.16 7.64
CA LEU A 76 -5.56 0.11 6.63
C LEU A 76 -6.94 0.16 5.96
N GLY A 77 -7.08 -0.52 4.82
CA GLY A 77 -8.36 -0.72 4.11
C GLY A 77 -8.93 0.50 3.39
N SER A 78 -8.68 1.73 3.84
CA SER A 78 -9.36 2.94 3.34
C SER A 78 -9.14 3.22 1.84
N SER A 79 -8.01 2.82 1.24
CA SER A 79 -7.79 2.94 -0.21
C SER A 79 -8.64 1.95 -1.00
N GLY A 80 -8.67 0.67 -0.60
CA GLY A 80 -9.53 -0.35 -1.22
C GLY A 80 -11.02 -0.04 -1.07
N ALA A 81 -11.42 0.46 0.10
CA ALA A 81 -12.76 0.98 0.34
C ALA A 81 -13.11 2.20 -0.53
N GLY A 82 -12.16 3.11 -0.78
CA GLY A 82 -12.32 4.22 -1.73
C GLY A 82 -12.52 3.76 -3.17
N LEU A 83 -11.73 2.77 -3.62
CA LEU A 83 -11.90 2.13 -4.93
C LEU A 83 -13.25 1.39 -5.04
N ALA A 84 -13.69 0.73 -3.97
CA ALA A 84 -15.01 0.08 -3.91
C ALA A 84 -16.14 1.12 -4.04
N CYS A 85 -16.04 2.27 -3.36
CA CYS A 85 -16.96 3.38 -3.57
C CYS A 85 -16.96 3.87 -5.03
N LEU A 86 -15.79 4.07 -5.66
CA LEU A 86 -15.70 4.50 -7.07
C LEU A 86 -16.37 3.50 -8.03
N LYS A 87 -16.16 2.19 -7.82
CA LYS A 87 -16.77 1.13 -8.63
C LYS A 87 -18.27 0.94 -8.38
N ALA A 88 -18.79 1.39 -7.23
CA ALA A 88 -20.19 1.25 -6.86
C ALA A 88 -20.84 2.62 -6.55
N PRO A 89 -21.30 3.37 -7.58
CA PRO A 89 -22.03 4.62 -7.40
C PRO A 89 -23.30 4.45 -6.54
N ASN A 90 -24.01 3.33 -6.72
CA ASN A 90 -25.38 3.14 -6.20
C ASN A 90 -25.47 2.69 -4.73
N TRP A 91 -24.34 2.49 -4.02
CA TRP A 91 -24.38 2.09 -2.60
C TRP A 91 -24.77 3.24 -1.69
N LYS A 92 -25.75 2.99 -0.82
CA LYS A 92 -26.28 3.91 0.20
C LYS A 92 -25.28 4.10 1.36
N VAL A 93 -24.26 4.90 1.11
CA VAL A 93 -23.21 5.31 2.06
C VAL A 93 -23.33 6.82 2.27
N LYS A 94 -23.16 7.32 3.50
CA LYS A 94 -23.26 8.77 3.77
C LYS A 94 -22.24 9.55 2.91
N PRO A 95 -22.58 10.73 2.34
CA PRO A 95 -21.71 11.46 1.42
C PRO A 95 -20.31 11.75 1.97
N GLU A 96 -20.20 12.04 3.26
CA GLU A 96 -18.95 12.43 3.93
C GLU A 96 -18.01 11.23 4.07
N ILE A 97 -18.55 10.07 4.46
CA ILE A 97 -17.84 8.78 4.49
C ILE A 97 -17.32 8.44 3.08
N ARG A 98 -18.20 8.55 2.08
CA ARG A 98 -17.90 8.24 0.68
C ARG A 98 -16.80 9.16 0.13
N GLN A 99 -16.89 10.47 0.37
CA GLN A 99 -15.87 11.45 -0.03
C GLN A 99 -14.54 11.22 0.68
N PHE A 100 -14.53 10.92 1.98
CA PHE A 100 -13.32 10.59 2.74
C PHE A 100 -12.58 9.40 2.15
N LEU A 101 -13.30 8.30 1.87
CA LEU A 101 -12.71 7.07 1.32
C LEU A 101 -12.19 7.28 -0.10
N ILE A 102 -12.97 7.93 -0.98
CA ILE A 102 -12.54 8.28 -2.34
C ILE A 102 -11.28 9.15 -2.29
N LYS A 103 -11.21 10.14 -1.39
CA LYS A 103 -10.03 10.99 -1.20
C LYS A 103 -8.81 10.22 -0.66
N LYS A 104 -9.01 9.19 0.17
CA LYS A 104 -7.91 8.30 0.63
C LYS A 104 -7.33 7.46 -0.51
N HIS A 105 -8.15 7.08 -1.49
CA HIS A 105 -7.70 6.35 -2.68
C HIS A 105 -7.03 7.29 -3.71
N LEU A 106 -7.69 8.40 -4.07
CA LEU A 106 -7.22 9.34 -5.10
C LEU A 106 -6.13 10.32 -4.61
N THR A 107 -5.83 10.38 -3.31
CA THR A 107 -4.82 11.29 -2.75
C THR A 107 -3.98 10.56 -1.70
N LEU A 108 -3.37 9.45 -2.11
CA LEU A 108 -2.30 8.80 -1.35
C LEU A 108 -1.17 9.81 -1.05
N SER A 109 -0.54 9.68 0.11
CA SER A 109 0.64 10.45 0.50
C SER A 109 1.69 9.48 1.03
N PRO A 110 2.86 9.33 0.38
CA PRO A 110 3.91 8.43 0.84
C PRO A 110 4.44 8.82 2.22
N ARG A 111 4.72 7.80 3.03
CA ARG A 111 5.11 7.85 4.44
C ARG A 111 6.60 8.15 4.64
N LEU A 112 7.13 9.12 3.87
CA LEU A 112 8.58 9.36 3.79
C LEU A 112 9.17 9.79 5.14
N VAL A 113 8.49 10.64 5.91
CA VAL A 113 8.98 11.11 7.22
C VAL A 113 8.97 9.98 8.24
N GLU A 114 7.94 9.14 8.22
CA GLU A 114 7.83 7.97 9.09
C GLU A 114 8.90 6.93 8.75
N GLY A 115 9.05 6.56 7.48
CA GLY A 115 10.05 5.60 7.00
C GLY A 115 11.49 6.07 7.24
N GLN A 116 11.80 7.34 6.97
CA GLN A 116 13.11 7.93 7.26
C GLN A 116 13.44 7.87 8.76
N LYS A 117 12.47 8.17 9.63
CA LYS A 117 12.66 8.06 11.09
C LYS A 117 12.95 6.63 11.52
N ILE A 118 12.11 5.68 11.09
CA ILE A 118 12.24 4.24 11.40
C ILE A 118 13.60 3.68 10.95
N ALA A 119 14.05 4.05 9.75
CA ALA A 119 15.38 3.68 9.26
C ALA A 119 16.50 4.31 10.09
N SER A 120 16.42 5.61 10.37
CA SER A 120 17.45 6.35 11.12
C SER A 120 17.60 5.92 12.59
N SER A 121 16.56 5.35 13.20
CA SER A 121 16.61 4.88 14.59
C SER A 121 17.15 3.47 14.74
N GLN A 122 17.44 2.76 13.64
CA GLN A 122 18.06 1.42 13.63
C GLN A 122 17.26 0.33 14.40
N ILE A 123 15.97 0.58 14.68
CA ILE A 123 15.10 -0.35 15.42
C ILE A 123 14.38 -1.38 14.55
N ALA A 124 14.27 -1.12 13.24
CA ALA A 124 13.58 -1.99 12.30
C ALA A 124 14.53 -3.06 11.74
N THR A 125 14.25 -4.31 12.05
CA THR A 125 14.96 -5.48 11.50
C THR A 125 14.65 -5.70 10.01
N SER A 126 13.45 -5.29 9.57
CA SER A 126 13.04 -5.26 8.17
C SER A 126 11.93 -4.23 7.93
N MET A 127 11.70 -3.84 6.66
CA MET A 127 10.63 -2.91 6.28
C MET A 127 10.15 -3.16 4.84
N ILE A 128 8.86 -2.94 4.60
CA ILE A 128 8.22 -2.89 3.27
C ILE A 128 7.09 -1.85 3.30
N ASP A 129 6.77 -1.24 2.16
CA ASP A 129 5.53 -0.50 1.96
C ASP A 129 4.36 -1.43 1.57
N LEU A 130 3.13 -0.92 1.58
CA LEU A 130 1.92 -1.71 1.33
C LEU A 130 1.23 -1.22 0.05
N SER A 131 1.27 -2.04 -1.00
CA SER A 131 0.68 -1.75 -2.31
C SER A 131 -0.42 -2.74 -2.68
N ASP A 132 -0.17 -4.03 -2.49
CA ASP A 132 -0.98 -5.12 -3.04
C ASP A 132 -1.96 -5.67 -2.00
N GLY A 133 -1.71 -5.37 -0.73
CA GLY A 133 -2.52 -5.78 0.41
C GLY A 133 -1.64 -6.35 1.50
N LEU A 134 -1.99 -6.11 2.76
CA LEU A 134 -1.10 -6.39 3.87
C LEU A 134 -0.81 -7.90 4.05
N ALA A 135 -1.71 -8.79 3.62
CA ALA A 135 -1.39 -10.22 3.54
C ALA A 135 -0.31 -10.53 2.48
N SER A 136 -0.40 -9.92 1.30
CA SER A 136 0.54 -10.12 0.18
C SER A 136 1.93 -9.56 0.48
N ASP A 137 1.99 -8.33 0.98
CA ASP A 137 3.26 -7.62 1.19
C ASP A 137 3.99 -8.11 2.46
N LEU A 138 3.25 -8.53 3.49
CA LEU A 138 3.84 -9.23 4.63
C LEU A 138 4.34 -10.63 4.25
N HIS A 139 3.63 -11.37 3.37
CA HIS A 139 4.11 -12.66 2.90
C HIS A 139 5.46 -12.54 2.19
N ARG A 140 5.64 -11.53 1.33
CA ARG A 140 6.93 -11.23 0.68
C ARG A 140 8.04 -10.94 1.69
N LEU A 141 7.79 -10.06 2.67
CA LEU A 141 8.76 -9.74 3.73
C LEU A 141 9.14 -10.97 4.56
N ALA A 142 8.15 -11.80 4.89
CA ALA A 142 8.33 -13.03 5.67
C ALA A 142 9.09 -14.12 4.88
N GLU A 143 8.83 -14.24 3.58
CA GLU A 143 9.56 -15.13 2.65
C GLU A 143 11.01 -14.68 2.47
N GLU A 144 11.26 -13.40 2.18
CA GLU A 144 12.60 -12.82 2.07
C GLU A 144 13.39 -12.92 3.39
N SER A 145 12.71 -12.98 4.54
CA SER A 145 13.29 -13.22 5.87
C SER A 145 13.30 -14.70 6.32
N LYS A 146 12.68 -15.62 5.58
CA LYS A 146 12.54 -17.06 5.89
C LYS A 146 11.86 -17.35 7.24
N VAL A 147 10.74 -16.68 7.51
CA VAL A 147 9.99 -16.73 8.78
C VAL A 147 8.48 -16.80 8.54
N GLY A 148 7.70 -17.20 9.56
CA GLY A 148 6.24 -17.12 9.56
C GLY A 148 5.70 -15.99 10.46
N ALA A 149 4.55 -15.41 10.11
CA ALA A 149 3.91 -14.34 10.88
C ALA A 149 2.50 -14.74 11.39
N VAL A 150 2.15 -14.33 12.62
CA VAL A 150 0.86 -14.57 13.28
C VAL A 150 0.17 -13.24 13.59
N LEU A 151 -1.15 -13.17 13.36
CA LEU A 151 -1.86 -11.93 13.05
C LEU A 151 -3.30 -12.02 13.62
N TRP A 152 -3.66 -11.22 14.64
CA TRP A 152 -4.98 -11.24 15.33
C TRP A 152 -6.04 -10.41 14.59
N GLU A 153 -7.34 -10.37 14.96
CA GLU A 153 -8.39 -9.62 14.22
C GLU A 153 -9.27 -8.65 15.08
N ASP A 154 -8.76 -8.16 16.22
CA ASP A 154 -9.31 -7.09 17.10
C ASP A 154 -8.70 -5.64 16.99
N GLU A 155 -7.47 -5.35 17.44
CA GLU A 155 -6.76 -4.03 17.39
C GLU A 155 -6.39 -3.33 16.02
N PHE A 156 -6.90 -3.62 14.81
CA PHE A 156 -6.25 -3.10 13.55
C PHE A 156 -6.53 -1.60 13.42
N PRO A 157 -5.53 -0.78 13.05
CA PRO A 157 -5.74 0.62 12.74
C PRO A 157 -6.55 0.70 11.44
N THR A 158 -7.86 0.61 11.56
CA THR A 158 -8.83 0.86 10.52
C THR A 158 -9.40 2.27 10.71
N ALA A 159 -10.19 2.73 9.75
CA ALA A 159 -10.96 3.95 9.90
C ALA A 159 -12.43 3.59 10.08
N LEU A 160 -13.13 4.29 10.99
CA LEU A 160 -14.58 4.15 11.19
C LEU A 160 -15.35 4.22 9.86
N ALA A 161 -14.89 5.05 8.91
CA ALA A 161 -15.44 5.13 7.55
C ALA A 161 -15.32 3.81 6.76
N THR A 162 -14.22 3.08 6.92
CA THR A 162 -13.97 1.76 6.31
C THR A 162 -14.87 0.69 6.94
N GLU A 163 -15.03 0.70 8.26
CA GLU A 163 -15.93 -0.21 9.00
C GLU A 163 -17.41 0.06 8.69
N GLN A 164 -17.79 1.33 8.55
CA GLN A 164 -19.14 1.74 8.17
C GLN A 164 -19.47 1.30 6.74
N LEU A 165 -18.53 1.41 5.80
CA LEU A 165 -18.68 0.81 4.48
C LEU A 165 -18.82 -0.72 4.58
N ALA A 166 -18.03 -1.38 5.42
CA ALA A 166 -18.06 -2.83 5.55
C ALA A 166 -19.42 -3.37 6.01
N LYS A 167 -20.01 -2.72 7.01
CA LYS A 167 -21.38 -3.00 7.49
C LYS A 167 -22.43 -2.82 6.38
N VAL A 168 -22.30 -1.78 5.53
CA VAL A 168 -23.19 -1.56 4.36
C VAL A 168 -22.99 -2.61 3.26
N MET A 169 -21.77 -3.14 3.10
CA MET A 169 -21.44 -4.13 2.07
C MET A 169 -21.78 -5.59 2.46
N GLY A 170 -22.28 -5.84 3.68
CA GLY A 170 -22.54 -7.21 4.18
C GLY A 170 -21.28 -8.07 4.26
N LYS A 171 -20.11 -7.45 4.42
CA LYS A 171 -18.79 -8.08 4.30
C LYS A 171 -17.94 -7.79 5.53
N SER A 172 -17.06 -8.73 5.89
CA SER A 172 -15.97 -8.43 6.82
C SER A 172 -15.02 -7.41 6.19
N LEU A 173 -14.29 -6.69 7.05
CA LEU A 173 -13.17 -5.81 6.64
C LEU A 173 -12.20 -6.56 5.70
N SER A 174 -11.99 -7.86 5.95
CA SER A 174 -11.15 -8.76 5.16
C SER A 174 -11.64 -9.08 3.74
N THR A 175 -12.85 -8.66 3.36
CA THR A 175 -13.48 -9.01 2.07
C THR A 175 -13.67 -7.82 1.12
N ILE A 176 -13.15 -6.64 1.48
CA ILE A 176 -13.36 -5.34 0.79
C ILE A 176 -12.05 -4.77 0.24
N SER A 177 -10.96 -5.11 0.92
CA SER A 177 -9.59 -5.18 0.43
C SER A 177 -9.06 -6.55 0.91
N PRO A 178 -8.03 -7.17 0.29
CA PRO A 178 -7.42 -8.40 0.81
C PRO A 178 -6.60 -8.10 2.08
N ILE A 179 -7.32 -7.75 3.15
CA ILE A 179 -6.80 -7.26 4.43
C ILE A 179 -7.66 -7.84 5.56
N LYS A 180 -7.38 -9.10 5.92
CA LYS A 180 -6.91 -9.25 7.31
C LYS A 180 -5.60 -8.46 7.39
N VAL A 181 -5.42 -7.62 8.40
CA VAL A 181 -4.28 -7.70 9.35
C VAL A 181 -4.52 -6.62 10.61
N CYS A 182 -5.01 -6.90 12.86
CA CYS A 182 -5.08 -6.26 14.22
C CYS A 182 -3.74 -6.16 14.98
N GLY A 183 -3.41 -4.91 15.33
CA GLY A 183 -2.04 -4.42 15.41
C GLY A 183 -1.75 -3.56 16.64
N LYS A 184 -0.45 -3.40 16.93
CA LYS A 184 0.15 -3.59 18.27
C LYS A 184 0.43 -5.07 18.62
N LEU A 185 -0.08 -6.00 17.80
CA LEU A 185 0.72 -6.98 17.02
C LEU A 185 1.91 -7.60 17.79
N ARG A 186 1.60 -8.33 18.87
CA ARG A 186 2.60 -8.96 19.74
C ARG A 186 2.99 -10.35 19.22
N VAL A 187 3.84 -10.39 18.19
CA VAL A 187 4.17 -11.63 17.46
C VAL A 187 5.49 -12.23 17.95
N CYS A 188 5.54 -13.56 17.98
CA CYS A 188 6.79 -14.29 17.92
C CYS A 188 6.83 -15.00 16.56
N LEU A 189 7.69 -14.55 15.64
CA LEU A 189 7.93 -15.35 14.43
C LEU A 189 8.52 -16.71 14.88
N SER A 190 8.19 -17.81 14.21
CA SER A 190 8.73 -19.12 14.60
C SER A 190 9.56 -19.74 13.49
N SER A 191 10.55 -20.55 13.90
CA SER A 191 11.42 -21.33 13.01
C SER A 191 10.73 -22.54 12.37
N SER A 192 9.44 -22.75 12.64
CA SER A 192 8.86 -24.09 12.69
C SER A 192 7.63 -24.26 11.78
N PHE A 193 7.68 -23.66 10.59
CA PHE A 193 6.72 -23.88 9.51
C PHE A 193 7.41 -24.05 8.15
N LEU A 194 8.25 -25.08 8.05
CA LEU A 194 8.67 -25.64 6.76
C LEU A 194 7.56 -26.53 6.18
N PHE A 195 7.51 -26.64 4.86
CA PHE A 195 6.41 -27.26 4.10
C PHE A 195 6.08 -28.70 4.53
N GLY A 196 4.91 -28.89 5.15
CA GLY A 196 4.29 -30.20 5.37
C GLY A 196 3.18 -30.47 4.36
N GLY A 197 3.52 -30.94 3.17
CA GLY A 197 2.55 -31.26 2.12
C GLY A 197 2.12 -32.73 2.14
N THR A 198 0.81 -32.99 2.31
CA THR A 198 0.21 -34.31 2.06
C THR A 198 -1.09 -34.19 1.27
N ALA A 199 -1.07 -34.65 0.02
CA ALA A 199 -2.29 -34.90 -0.73
C ALA A 199 -2.87 -36.27 -0.36
N LYS A 200 -4.16 -36.30 0.02
CA LYS A 200 -5.05 -37.47 -0.20
C LYS A 200 -6.52 -37.10 -0.03
N ARG A 201 -7.27 -37.12 -1.13
CA ARG A 201 -8.72 -37.40 -1.13
C ARG A 201 -8.89 -38.89 -1.39
N SER A 202 -9.51 -39.64 -0.48
CA SER A 202 -10.17 -40.93 -0.79
C SER A 202 -10.81 -41.55 0.45
N SER A 203 -12.10 -41.27 0.66
CA SER A 203 -13.07 -42.09 1.39
C SER A 203 -14.46 -41.59 1.03
#